data_AF-A0AAW4FWU3-F1
#
_entry.id   AF-A0AAW4FWU3-F1
#
_cell.length_a   1.000
_cell.length_b   1.000
_cell.length_c   1.000
_cell.angle_alpha   90.00
_cell.angle_beta   90.00
_cell.angle_gamma   90.00
#
_symmetry.space_group_name_H-M   'P 1'
#
loop_
_entity.id
_entity.type
_entity.pdbx_description
1 polymer ?
#
loop_
_entity_poly.entity_id
_entity_poly.type
_entity_poly.pdbx_seq_one_letter_code
_entity_poly.pdbx_strand_id
1 'polypeptide(L)'
;MKFLLSSKPSIHRRLLPEISYYRKLEEAGRKPDYVAGHSLGEYNALLAAECFDFETGLKLVKKRGELMAQAPEGRMAAILNATKADVTAILRDNALHNIDVANYNTPQQIVISGRADEIERAQAFFQQGNMMYHPLNTSGAFHSRLMKPSSEQFKRFLEGFTFSPLAIPVIANVTARAYRNEAVVDTLAAQLADSVLWCDSIQYLMAHDNDGEEMTFEEIGHGEVLTKMLRHIPKDTGLVIDDRAENESRPAPAARVQQALDNRAPPAVNEIVSAWNAKYPIGTKVRCTLHDYDELETRTEAIVLFGHRAAIYMKGYNGYFDLNEVVPTRA
;
A
#
# COMPACT_ATOMS: atom_id res chain seq x y z
N MET A 1 7.40 -0.99 1.20
CA MET A 1 5.99 -0.78 0.80
C MET A 1 5.49 -2.08 0.20
N LYS A 2 4.47 -2.72 0.80
CA LYS A 2 4.00 -4.06 0.42
C LYS A 2 2.51 -4.18 0.62
N PHE A 3 1.85 -4.93 -0.23
CA PHE A 3 0.44 -5.26 -0.08
C PHE A 3 0.17 -6.66 -0.63
N LEU A 4 -0.95 -7.24 -0.23
CA LEU A 4 -1.44 -8.51 -0.75
C LEU A 4 -2.53 -8.23 -1.78
N LEU A 5 -2.45 -8.98 -2.87
CA LEU A 5 -3.58 -9.23 -3.76
C LEU A 5 -4.21 -10.54 -3.33
N SER A 6 -5.52 -10.61 -3.36
CA SER A 6 -6.24 -11.88 -3.22
C SER A 6 -6.90 -12.26 -4.53
N SER A 7 -6.78 -13.52 -4.92
CA SER A 7 -7.30 -14.03 -6.20
C SER A 7 -7.64 -15.52 -6.11
N LYS A 8 -8.65 -16.00 -6.86
CA LYS A 8 -8.79 -17.41 -7.27
C LYS A 8 -7.59 -17.90 -8.13
N PRO A 9 -7.18 -19.18 -8.06
CA PRO A 9 -5.84 -19.62 -8.46
C PRO A 9 -5.51 -19.38 -9.95
N SER A 10 -4.34 -18.80 -10.20
CA SER A 10 -3.50 -18.96 -11.41
C SER A 10 -2.08 -18.45 -11.12
N ILE A 11 -1.09 -19.08 -11.76
CA ILE A 11 0.32 -19.12 -11.37
C ILE A 11 1.14 -18.01 -12.07
N HIS A 12 1.96 -17.23 -11.34
CA HIS A 12 3.42 -16.99 -11.55
C HIS A 12 4.01 -15.75 -10.81
N ARG A 13 5.31 -15.83 -10.49
CA ARG A 13 6.17 -14.91 -9.70
C ARG A 13 6.45 -13.53 -10.34
N ARG A 14 6.69 -12.46 -9.52
CA ARG A 14 7.73 -11.38 -9.69
C ARG A 14 7.74 -10.24 -8.62
N LEU A 15 8.75 -9.33 -8.72
CA LEU A 15 9.28 -8.24 -7.84
C LEU A 15 8.80 -6.78 -8.16
N LEU A 16 8.76 -5.88 -7.12
CA LEU A 16 8.63 -4.36 -6.95
C LEU A 16 7.29 -3.58 -7.14
N PRO A 17 6.69 -2.94 -6.10
CA PRO A 17 5.23 -2.85 -5.88
C PRO A 17 4.32 -2.26 -6.97
N GLU A 18 4.56 -1.05 -7.48
CA GLU A 18 3.64 -0.40 -8.44
C GLU A 18 3.89 -0.89 -9.87
N ILE A 19 5.15 -0.88 -10.31
CA ILE A 19 5.56 -1.49 -11.58
C ILE A 19 5.23 -2.99 -11.57
N SER A 20 5.38 -3.66 -10.43
CA SER A 20 5.00 -5.06 -10.29
C SER A 20 3.51 -5.26 -10.27
N TYR A 21 2.72 -4.32 -9.76
CA TYR A 21 1.27 -4.44 -9.77
C TYR A 21 0.75 -4.33 -11.20
N TYR A 22 1.08 -3.25 -11.90
CA TYR A 22 0.63 -3.05 -13.28
C TYR A 22 1.21 -4.10 -14.24
N ARG A 23 2.48 -4.48 -14.11
CA ARG A 23 3.04 -5.59 -14.90
C ARG A 23 2.41 -6.93 -14.55
N LYS A 24 2.07 -7.21 -13.29
CA LYS A 24 1.37 -8.46 -12.95
C LYS A 24 -0.07 -8.47 -13.40
N LEU A 25 -0.78 -7.35 -13.37
CA LEU A 25 -2.10 -7.25 -14.01
C LEU A 25 -2.02 -7.59 -15.50
N GLU A 26 -1.00 -7.07 -16.19
CA GLU A 26 -0.73 -7.38 -17.60
C GLU A 26 -0.33 -8.86 -17.80
N GLU A 27 0.51 -9.43 -16.93
CA GLU A 27 0.98 -10.83 -17.02
C GLU A 27 -0.11 -11.85 -16.63
N ALA A 28 -0.96 -11.55 -15.64
CA ALA A 28 -1.98 -12.47 -15.10
C ALA A 28 -3.29 -12.45 -15.89
N GLY A 29 -3.57 -11.38 -16.65
CA GLY A 29 -4.79 -11.24 -17.45
C GLY A 29 -6.09 -11.15 -16.63
N ARG A 30 -6.02 -11.03 -15.29
CA ARG A 30 -7.18 -10.93 -14.39
C ARG A 30 -6.93 -9.94 -13.27
N LYS A 31 -7.96 -9.15 -12.92
CA LYS A 31 -7.94 -8.28 -11.74
C LYS A 31 -8.08 -9.10 -10.45
N PRO A 32 -7.41 -8.69 -9.35
CA PRO A 32 -7.60 -9.32 -8.05
C PRO A 32 -9.03 -9.14 -7.55
N ASP A 33 -9.50 -10.09 -6.75
CA ASP A 33 -10.83 -10.06 -6.14
C ASP A 33 -10.86 -9.08 -4.95
N TYR A 34 -9.74 -8.98 -4.22
CA TYR A 34 -9.52 -8.01 -3.14
C TYR A 34 -8.08 -7.50 -3.13
N VAL A 35 -7.88 -6.33 -2.53
CA VAL A 35 -6.54 -5.79 -2.24
C VAL A 35 -6.43 -5.34 -0.79
N ALA A 36 -5.29 -5.60 -0.14
CA ALA A 36 -5.05 -5.21 1.25
C ALA A 36 -3.59 -4.83 1.45
N GLY A 37 -3.31 -3.64 1.99
CA GLY A 37 -1.95 -3.16 2.20
C GLY A 37 -1.63 -2.94 3.67
N HIS A 38 -0.42 -3.32 4.12
CA HIS A 38 -0.03 -3.16 5.52
C HIS A 38 0.56 -1.77 5.77
N SER A 39 -0.08 -0.97 6.63
CA SER A 39 0.30 0.41 6.95
C SER A 39 0.53 1.23 5.67
N LEU A 40 1.77 1.64 5.38
CA LEU A 40 2.11 2.35 4.16
C LEU A 40 1.67 1.61 2.87
N GLY A 41 1.58 0.27 2.91
CA GLY A 41 1.08 -0.53 1.80
C GLY A 41 -0.35 -0.23 1.38
N GLU A 42 -1.19 0.30 2.28
CA GLU A 42 -2.61 0.59 2.01
C GLU A 42 -2.80 1.62 0.88
N TYR A 43 -1.83 2.54 0.72
CA TYR A 43 -1.81 3.51 -0.38
C TYR A 43 -1.63 2.81 -1.74
N ASN A 44 -0.83 1.74 -1.79
CA ASN A 44 -0.70 0.94 -3.01
C ASN A 44 -1.96 0.13 -3.30
N ALA A 45 -2.65 -0.34 -2.25
CA ALA A 45 -3.93 -1.03 -2.39
C ALA A 45 -5.02 -0.07 -2.93
N LEU A 46 -5.08 1.16 -2.43
CA LEU A 46 -5.98 2.20 -2.94
C LEU A 46 -5.63 2.62 -4.38
N LEU A 47 -4.35 2.75 -4.71
CA LEU A 47 -3.89 2.98 -6.09
C LEU A 47 -4.31 1.84 -7.03
N ALA A 48 -4.12 0.58 -6.60
CA ALA A 48 -4.54 -0.61 -7.33
C ALA A 48 -6.06 -0.66 -7.55
N ALA A 49 -6.84 -0.15 -6.59
CA ALA A 49 -8.29 -0.01 -6.69
C ALA A 49 -8.73 1.25 -7.47
N GLU A 50 -7.81 1.93 -8.15
CA GLU A 50 -8.07 3.12 -8.97
C GLU A 50 -8.67 4.30 -8.18
N CYS A 51 -8.47 4.33 -6.86
CA CYS A 51 -8.98 5.39 -5.98
C CYS A 51 -8.40 6.77 -6.32
N PHE A 52 -7.14 6.80 -6.75
CA PHE A 52 -6.42 7.98 -7.19
C PHE A 52 -5.33 7.57 -8.19
N ASP A 53 -4.76 8.55 -8.92
CA ASP A 53 -3.62 8.32 -9.80
C ASP A 53 -2.28 8.21 -9.04
N PHE A 54 -1.24 7.76 -9.74
CA PHE A 54 0.08 7.58 -9.13
C PHE A 54 0.66 8.86 -8.53
N GLU A 55 0.54 9.99 -9.23
CA GLU A 55 1.09 11.27 -8.77
C GLU A 55 0.43 11.72 -7.48
N THR A 56 -0.89 11.58 -7.39
CA THR A 56 -1.65 11.81 -6.16
C THR A 56 -1.19 10.86 -5.07
N GLY A 57 -1.11 9.56 -5.34
CA GLY A 57 -0.60 8.57 -4.37
C GLY A 57 0.76 8.94 -3.79
N LEU A 58 1.68 9.41 -4.63
CA LEU A 58 3.01 9.87 -4.21
C LEU A 58 2.93 11.12 -3.32
N LYS A 59 2.09 12.10 -3.66
CA LYS A 59 1.84 13.31 -2.84
C LYS A 59 1.28 12.93 -1.47
N LEU A 60 0.33 12.00 -1.41
CA LEU A 60 -0.25 11.51 -0.16
C LEU A 60 0.80 10.82 0.71
N VAL A 61 1.57 9.90 0.14
CA VAL A 61 2.64 9.18 0.86
C VAL A 61 3.72 10.13 1.36
N LYS A 62 4.15 11.09 0.53
CA LYS A 62 5.11 12.13 0.93
C LYS A 62 4.59 12.92 2.12
N LYS A 63 3.36 13.45 2.03
CA LYS A 63 2.77 14.27 3.10
C LYS A 63 2.59 13.47 4.38
N ARG A 64 2.16 12.21 4.29
CA ARG A 64 2.10 11.29 5.42
C ARG A 64 3.47 11.13 6.08
N GLY A 65 4.52 10.87 5.30
CA GLY A 65 5.88 10.72 5.80
C GLY A 65 6.38 11.97 6.53
N GLU A 66 6.14 13.16 5.97
CA GLU A 66 6.47 14.44 6.61
C GLU A 66 5.76 14.60 7.96
N LEU A 67 4.45 14.37 8.01
CA LEU A 67 3.65 14.51 9.24
C LEU A 67 4.02 13.47 10.31
N MET A 68 4.41 12.26 9.89
CA MET A 68 4.89 11.22 10.81
C MET A 68 6.29 11.56 11.36
N ALA A 69 7.15 12.19 10.57
CA ALA A 69 8.48 12.63 11.01
C ALA A 69 8.44 13.84 11.95
N GLN A 70 7.39 14.67 11.86
CA GLN A 70 7.19 15.84 12.73
C GLN A 70 6.54 15.52 14.07
N ALA A 71 5.99 14.31 14.22
CA ALA A 71 5.31 13.92 15.44
C ALA A 71 6.31 13.78 16.61
N PRO A 72 5.82 13.84 17.88
CA PRO A 72 6.70 13.72 19.04
C PRO A 72 7.55 12.44 19.01
N GLU A 73 8.77 12.54 19.51
CA GLU A 73 9.66 11.38 19.59
C GLU A 73 9.01 10.21 20.31
N GLY A 74 9.14 9.04 19.70
CA GLY A 74 8.56 7.81 20.21
C GLY A 74 9.36 6.60 19.79
N ARG A 75 8.89 5.45 20.22
CA ARG A 75 9.46 4.15 19.84
C ARG A 75 8.33 3.17 19.58
N MET A 76 8.69 2.08 18.92
CA MET A 76 7.82 0.93 18.72
C MET A 76 8.60 -0.33 19.06
N ALA A 77 7.90 -1.35 19.54
CA ALA A 77 8.47 -2.66 19.79
C ALA A 77 7.52 -3.77 19.36
N ALA A 78 8.05 -4.78 18.70
CA ALA A 78 7.33 -6.01 18.42
C ALA A 78 7.42 -6.95 19.62
N ILE A 79 6.27 -7.41 20.08
CA ILE A 79 6.07 -8.43 21.10
C ILE A 79 5.74 -9.73 20.38
N LEU A 80 6.59 -10.73 20.54
CA LEU A 80 6.42 -12.05 19.93
C LEU A 80 6.01 -13.06 21.00
N ASN A 81 5.30 -14.11 20.57
CA ASN A 81 4.76 -15.17 21.42
C ASN A 81 3.82 -14.64 22.52
N ALA A 82 3.10 -13.54 22.22
CA ALA A 82 2.11 -12.95 23.12
C ALA A 82 0.81 -12.69 22.37
N THR A 83 -0.31 -13.04 22.99
CA THR A 83 -1.63 -12.79 22.43
C THR A 83 -2.11 -11.37 22.71
N LYS A 84 -3.20 -10.96 22.05
CA LYS A 84 -3.87 -9.67 22.32
C LYS A 84 -4.29 -9.56 23.78
N ALA A 85 -4.76 -10.66 24.37
CA ALA A 85 -5.16 -10.71 25.77
C ALA A 85 -3.95 -10.50 26.69
N ASP A 86 -2.84 -11.18 26.41
CA ASP A 86 -1.60 -11.05 27.20
C ASP A 86 -1.08 -9.61 27.19
N VAL A 87 -0.96 -9.01 26.00
CA VAL A 87 -0.47 -7.63 25.87
C VAL A 87 -1.39 -6.65 26.57
N THR A 88 -2.70 -6.79 26.41
CA THR A 88 -3.67 -5.91 27.07
C THR A 88 -3.62 -6.04 28.59
N ALA A 89 -3.49 -7.27 29.11
CA ALA A 89 -3.36 -7.53 30.53
C ALA A 89 -2.07 -6.92 31.08
N ILE A 90 -0.92 -7.14 30.43
CA ILE A 90 0.37 -6.58 30.85
C ILE A 90 0.33 -5.05 30.88
N LEU A 91 -0.22 -4.39 29.85
CA LEU A 91 -0.32 -2.93 29.81
C LEU A 91 -1.20 -2.40 30.95
N ARG A 92 -2.33 -3.07 31.23
CA ARG A 92 -3.25 -2.68 32.30
C ARG A 92 -2.64 -2.90 33.68
N ASP A 93 -2.13 -4.10 33.94
CA ASP A 93 -1.71 -4.55 35.27
C ASP A 93 -0.43 -3.82 35.75
N ASN A 94 0.35 -3.26 34.81
CA ASN A 94 1.55 -2.46 35.09
C ASN A 94 1.34 -0.95 34.88
N ALA A 95 0.10 -0.48 34.75
CA ALA A 95 -0.26 0.93 34.59
C ALA A 95 0.42 1.65 33.41
N LEU A 96 0.67 0.93 32.31
CA LEU A 96 1.31 1.45 31.09
C LEU A 96 0.28 2.12 30.14
N HIS A 97 -0.57 3.00 30.68
CA HIS A 97 -1.75 3.54 29.99
C HIS A 97 -1.46 4.45 28.79
N ASN A 98 -0.21 4.86 28.59
CA ASN A 98 0.21 5.73 27.50
C ASN A 98 0.87 4.97 26.34
N ILE A 99 0.96 3.65 26.45
CA ILE A 99 1.39 2.77 25.37
C ILE A 99 0.15 2.26 24.65
N ASP A 100 0.13 2.44 23.33
CA ASP A 100 -0.93 1.96 22.46
C ASP A 100 -0.46 0.72 21.70
N VAL A 101 -1.40 -0.14 21.32
CA VAL A 101 -1.13 -1.24 20.39
C VAL A 101 -1.19 -0.70 18.97
N ALA A 102 -0.05 -0.64 18.29
CA ALA A 102 0.10 -0.13 16.94
C ALA A 102 -0.32 -1.14 15.87
N ASN A 103 0.00 -2.42 16.05
CA ASN A 103 -0.31 -3.45 15.05
C ASN A 103 -0.72 -4.76 15.71
N TYR A 104 -1.78 -5.37 15.20
CA TYR A 104 -2.10 -6.77 15.41
C TYR A 104 -1.70 -7.53 14.14
N ASN A 105 -0.43 -7.96 14.07
CA ASN A 105 0.14 -8.55 12.86
C ASN A 105 -0.26 -10.02 12.70
N THR A 106 -0.17 -10.79 13.77
CA THR A 106 -0.61 -12.19 13.85
C THR A 106 -1.18 -12.44 15.26
N PRO A 107 -1.81 -13.58 15.55
CA PRO A 107 -2.29 -13.89 16.90
C PRO A 107 -1.19 -13.87 17.98
N GLN A 108 0.08 -13.98 17.58
CA GLN A 108 1.23 -14.04 18.48
C GLN A 108 2.31 -12.99 18.17
N GLN A 109 2.05 -12.04 17.27
CA GLN A 109 2.95 -10.93 16.95
C GLN A 109 2.17 -9.62 17.01
N ILE A 110 2.45 -8.82 18.02
CA ILE A 110 1.80 -7.55 18.30
C ILE A 110 2.85 -6.46 18.36
N VAL A 111 2.56 -5.27 17.86
CA VAL A 111 3.46 -4.13 17.98
C VAL A 111 2.84 -3.11 18.91
N ILE A 112 3.61 -2.66 19.89
CA ILE A 112 3.25 -1.57 20.78
C ILE A 112 4.03 -0.31 20.39
N SER A 113 3.47 0.85 20.71
CA SER A 113 4.09 2.14 20.42
C SER A 113 3.71 3.19 21.48
N GLY A 114 4.61 4.14 21.69
CA GLY A 114 4.43 5.17 22.72
C GLY A 114 5.68 6.03 22.84
N ARG A 115 5.73 6.84 23.89
CA ARG A 115 6.92 7.63 24.20
C ARG A 115 8.13 6.71 24.40
N ALA A 116 9.31 7.17 23.99
CA ALA A 116 10.53 6.36 24.03
C ALA A 116 10.79 5.79 25.42
N ASP A 117 10.69 6.63 26.46
CA ASP A 117 10.94 6.25 27.85
C ASP A 117 9.94 5.21 28.37
N GLU A 118 8.69 5.24 27.92
CA GLU A 118 7.66 4.28 28.30
C GLU A 118 7.85 2.94 27.62
N ILE A 119 8.18 2.94 26.33
CA ILE A 119 8.47 1.73 25.56
C ILE A 119 9.71 1.03 26.12
N GLU A 120 10.77 1.77 26.46
CA GLU A 120 11.96 1.21 27.10
C GLU A 120 11.66 0.59 28.47
N ARG A 121 10.86 1.28 29.32
CA ARG A 121 10.43 0.71 30.61
C ARG A 121 9.54 -0.53 30.44
N ALA A 122 8.72 -0.58 29.39
CA ALA A 122 7.79 -1.68 29.17
C ALA A 122 8.50 -3.01 28.89
N GLN A 123 9.74 -2.98 28.38
CA GLN A 123 10.50 -4.17 27.98
C GLN A 123 10.51 -5.26 29.05
N ALA A 124 10.75 -4.92 30.32
CA ALA A 124 10.87 -5.89 31.41
C ALA A 124 9.58 -6.72 31.63
N PHE A 125 8.42 -6.17 31.31
CA PHE A 125 7.13 -6.84 31.48
C PHE A 125 6.80 -7.80 30.32
N PHE A 126 7.47 -7.64 29.17
CA PHE A 126 7.25 -8.44 27.95
C PHE A 126 8.33 -9.50 27.71
N GLN A 127 9.13 -9.81 28.73
CA GLN A 127 10.16 -10.86 28.70
C GLN A 127 9.83 -11.99 29.69
N GLN A 128 8.54 -12.31 29.84
CA GLN A 128 8.05 -13.37 30.71
C GLN A 128 7.88 -14.67 29.92
N GLY A 129 8.31 -15.80 30.50
CA GLY A 129 8.18 -17.11 29.85
C GLY A 129 8.89 -17.16 28.50
N ASN A 130 8.14 -17.43 27.43
CA ASN A 130 8.63 -17.50 26.04
C ASN A 130 8.38 -16.21 25.23
N MET A 131 7.84 -15.15 25.85
CA MET A 131 7.61 -13.87 25.17
C MET A 131 8.94 -13.23 24.78
N MET A 132 8.99 -12.60 23.61
CA MET A 132 10.15 -11.86 23.16
C MET A 132 9.80 -10.41 22.87
N TYR A 133 10.70 -9.50 23.25
CA TYR A 133 10.58 -8.07 23.03
C TYR A 133 11.64 -7.61 22.04
N HIS A 134 11.21 -7.05 20.91
CA HIS A 134 12.10 -6.59 19.84
C HIS A 134 11.86 -5.11 19.52
N PRO A 135 12.77 -4.21 19.93
CA PRO A 135 12.72 -2.81 19.53
C PRO A 135 12.74 -2.67 18.00
N LEU A 136 11.90 -1.79 17.46
CA LEU A 136 11.86 -1.49 16.03
C LEU A 136 12.71 -0.25 15.74
N ASN A 137 13.37 -0.23 14.58
CA ASN A 137 14.18 0.90 14.14
C ASN A 137 13.30 2.02 13.58
N THR A 138 12.64 2.76 14.49
CA THR A 138 11.78 3.91 14.17
C THR A 138 11.95 4.98 15.25
N SER A 139 11.87 6.24 14.83
CA SER A 139 11.93 7.41 15.72
C SER A 139 10.56 7.90 16.20
N GLY A 140 9.46 7.34 15.68
CA GLY A 140 8.10 7.75 15.99
C GLY A 140 7.24 6.65 16.60
N ALA A 141 6.24 7.04 17.37
CA ALA A 141 5.20 6.17 17.92
C ALA A 141 4.02 6.04 16.94
N PHE A 142 4.26 5.42 15.79
CA PHE A 142 3.24 5.34 14.73
C PHE A 142 2.05 4.47 15.14
N HIS A 143 0.86 4.76 14.60
CA HIS A 143 -0.37 4.05 14.93
C HIS A 143 -0.72 4.14 16.44
N SER A 144 -0.56 5.34 16.99
CA SER A 144 -0.86 5.64 18.39
C SER A 144 -1.57 6.97 18.55
N ARG A 145 -2.04 7.24 19.77
CA ARG A 145 -2.60 8.53 20.17
C ARG A 145 -1.66 9.71 19.89
N LEU A 146 -0.34 9.49 19.87
CA LEU A 146 0.66 10.52 19.60
C LEU A 146 0.63 11.00 18.15
N MET A 147 0.03 10.23 17.24
CA MET A 147 -0.16 10.63 15.85
C MET A 147 -1.47 11.38 15.61
N LYS A 148 -2.36 11.55 16.60
CA LYS A 148 -3.65 12.25 16.41
C LYS A 148 -3.50 13.66 15.79
N PRO A 149 -2.57 14.52 16.25
CA PRO A 149 -2.37 15.82 15.60
C PRO A 149 -1.93 15.71 14.14
N SER A 150 -1.10 14.71 13.81
CA SER A 150 -0.67 14.41 12.44
C SER A 150 -1.81 13.85 11.59
N SER A 151 -2.67 13.00 12.16
CA SER A 151 -3.88 12.47 11.53
C SER A 151 -4.86 13.58 11.16
N GLU A 152 -5.14 14.52 12.05
CA GLU A 152 -6.01 15.69 11.78
C GLU A 152 -5.45 16.61 10.68
N GLN A 153 -4.13 16.84 10.69
CA GLN A 153 -3.47 17.59 9.61
C GLN A 153 -3.52 16.85 8.28
N PHE A 154 -3.37 15.52 8.31
CA PHE A 154 -3.45 14.70 7.13
C PHE A 154 -4.86 14.65 6.56
N LYS A 155 -5.90 14.58 7.41
CA LYS A 155 -7.30 14.69 6.99
C LYS A 155 -7.56 15.96 6.19
N ARG A 156 -7.16 17.12 6.73
CA ARG A 156 -7.31 18.41 6.02
C ARG A 156 -6.56 18.44 4.68
N PHE A 157 -5.43 17.75 4.59
CA PHE A 157 -4.69 17.63 3.34
C PHE A 157 -5.43 16.72 2.33
N LEU A 158 -5.97 15.60 2.80
CA LEU A 158 -6.76 14.66 2.00
C LEU A 158 -8.04 15.30 1.42
N GLU A 159 -8.70 16.19 2.16
CA GLU A 159 -9.88 16.95 1.70
C GLU A 159 -9.60 17.82 0.45
N GLY A 160 -8.33 18.10 0.14
CA GLY A 160 -7.92 18.81 -1.08
C GLY A 160 -7.86 17.94 -2.33
N PHE A 161 -8.14 16.63 -2.23
CA PHE A 161 -8.09 15.68 -3.34
C PHE A 161 -9.47 15.06 -3.60
N THR A 162 -9.68 14.66 -4.86
CA THR A 162 -10.87 13.89 -5.26
C THR A 162 -10.50 12.42 -5.31
N PHE A 163 -11.24 11.60 -4.58
CA PHE A 163 -11.11 10.14 -4.60
C PHE A 163 -12.18 9.54 -5.50
N SER A 164 -11.76 8.66 -6.40
CA SER A 164 -12.66 7.90 -7.27
C SER A 164 -13.27 6.72 -6.50
N PRO A 165 -14.48 6.26 -6.88
CA PRO A 165 -15.02 5.01 -6.38
C PRO A 165 -14.06 3.85 -6.61
N LEU A 166 -13.92 2.98 -5.61
CA LEU A 166 -12.98 1.85 -5.64
C LEU A 166 -13.42 0.82 -6.68
N ALA A 167 -12.55 0.54 -7.65
CA ALA A 167 -12.80 -0.47 -8.68
C ALA A 167 -12.63 -1.91 -8.16
N ILE A 168 -11.94 -2.07 -7.04
CA ILE A 168 -11.64 -3.34 -6.37
C ILE A 168 -11.84 -3.12 -4.86
N PRO A 169 -12.51 -4.03 -4.13
CA PRO A 169 -12.62 -3.92 -2.68
C PRO A 169 -11.25 -3.84 -2.01
N VAL A 170 -11.05 -2.78 -1.22
CA VAL A 170 -9.83 -2.54 -0.44
C VAL A 170 -10.10 -2.82 1.02
N ILE A 171 -9.31 -3.65 1.68
CA ILE A 171 -9.46 -3.91 3.13
C ILE A 171 -8.71 -2.84 3.92
N ALA A 172 -9.47 -2.09 4.72
CA ALA A 172 -8.95 -0.99 5.53
C ALA A 172 -8.22 -1.50 6.76
N ASN A 173 -7.07 -0.88 7.08
CA ASN A 173 -6.26 -1.28 8.23
C ASN A 173 -6.96 -1.04 9.57
N VAL A 174 -7.73 0.04 9.66
CA VAL A 174 -8.34 0.49 10.93
C VAL A 174 -9.60 -0.28 11.30
N THR A 175 -10.33 -0.81 10.31
CA THR A 175 -11.59 -1.55 10.55
C THR A 175 -11.48 -3.04 10.26
N ALA A 176 -10.43 -3.49 9.56
CA ALA A 176 -10.33 -4.84 8.98
C ALA A 176 -11.56 -5.21 8.13
N ARG A 177 -12.16 -4.22 7.45
CA ARG A 177 -13.31 -4.38 6.55
C ARG A 177 -13.06 -3.64 5.25
N ALA A 178 -13.86 -3.95 4.23
CA ALA A 178 -13.82 -3.20 2.98
C ALA A 178 -14.05 -1.70 3.22
N TYR A 179 -13.30 -0.85 2.52
CA TYR A 179 -13.55 0.58 2.48
C TYR A 179 -14.95 0.87 1.95
N ARG A 180 -15.60 1.89 2.52
CA ARG A 180 -16.73 2.57 1.88
C ARG A 180 -16.22 3.79 1.12
N ASN A 181 -16.78 4.03 -0.06
CA ASN A 181 -16.32 5.09 -0.97
C ASN A 181 -16.38 6.48 -0.31
N GLU A 182 -17.46 6.76 0.42
CA GLU A 182 -17.67 8.01 1.13
C GLU A 182 -16.80 8.19 2.38
N ALA A 183 -16.17 7.10 2.86
CA ALA A 183 -15.37 7.10 4.09
C ALA A 183 -13.85 7.07 3.82
N VAL A 184 -13.39 7.16 2.56
CA VAL A 184 -11.96 7.03 2.20
C VAL A 184 -11.09 8.03 2.95
N VAL A 185 -11.50 9.32 2.97
CA VAL A 185 -10.75 10.39 3.64
C VAL A 185 -10.63 10.12 5.14
N ASP A 186 -11.75 9.85 5.81
CA ASP A 186 -11.78 9.62 7.26
C ASP A 186 -10.98 8.38 7.65
N THR A 187 -11.15 7.28 6.92
CA THR A 187 -10.49 6.01 7.19
C THR A 187 -8.98 6.10 6.97
N LEU A 188 -8.55 6.74 5.87
CA LEU A 188 -7.13 6.89 5.56
C LEU A 188 -6.42 7.88 6.50
N ALA A 189 -7.13 8.91 6.98
CA ALA A 189 -6.64 9.80 8.03
C ALA A 189 -6.49 9.07 9.37
N ALA A 190 -7.53 8.35 9.81
CA ALA A 190 -7.53 7.58 11.05
C ALA A 190 -6.39 6.56 11.10
N GLN A 191 -6.02 5.98 9.95
CA GLN A 191 -4.91 5.03 9.81
C GLN A 191 -3.59 5.50 10.43
N LEU A 192 -3.30 6.81 10.46
CA LEU A 192 -2.06 7.31 11.06
C LEU A 192 -2.02 7.11 12.58
N ALA A 193 -3.17 7.17 13.25
CA ALA A 193 -3.29 7.18 14.71
C ALA A 193 -3.90 5.91 15.30
N ASP A 194 -4.60 5.12 14.48
CA ASP A 194 -5.27 3.90 14.91
C ASP A 194 -4.46 2.66 14.56
N SER A 195 -4.76 1.57 15.27
CA SER A 195 -4.09 0.28 15.11
C SER A 195 -4.26 -0.29 13.70
N VAL A 196 -3.21 -0.94 13.20
CA VAL A 196 -3.28 -1.78 12.00
C VAL A 196 -3.80 -3.17 12.40
N LEU A 197 -5.05 -3.45 12.05
CA LEU A 197 -5.75 -4.72 12.31
C LEU A 197 -5.44 -5.77 11.22
N TRP A 198 -4.15 -6.07 11.01
CA TRP A 198 -3.73 -6.94 9.91
C TRP A 198 -4.21 -8.38 10.06
N CYS A 199 -4.10 -8.96 11.26
CA CYS A 199 -4.60 -10.31 11.55
C CYS A 199 -6.09 -10.43 11.21
N ASP A 200 -6.90 -9.50 11.72
CA ASP A 200 -8.34 -9.46 11.47
C ASP A 200 -8.65 -9.23 9.97
N SER A 201 -7.83 -8.42 9.27
CA SER A 201 -8.00 -8.16 7.82
C SER A 201 -7.79 -9.43 6.99
N ILE A 202 -6.80 -10.24 7.33
CA ILE A 202 -6.52 -11.51 6.65
C ILE A 202 -7.58 -12.56 6.99
N GLN A 203 -8.01 -12.63 8.25
CA GLN A 203 -9.07 -13.53 8.67
C GLN A 203 -10.41 -13.18 8.01
N TYR A 204 -10.71 -11.89 7.86
CA TYR A 204 -11.85 -11.41 7.09
C TYR A 204 -11.79 -11.93 5.65
N LEU A 205 -10.65 -11.79 4.98
CA LEU A 205 -10.46 -12.29 3.61
C LEU A 205 -10.65 -13.82 3.53
N MET A 206 -10.00 -14.59 4.42
CA MET A 206 -10.15 -16.06 4.47
C MET A 206 -11.58 -16.53 4.78
N ALA A 207 -12.40 -15.71 5.43
CA ALA A 207 -13.80 -16.03 5.68
C ALA A 207 -14.65 -15.98 4.39
N HIS A 208 -14.18 -15.31 3.32
CA HIS A 208 -14.83 -15.29 2.00
C HIS A 208 -14.50 -16.51 1.13
N ASP A 209 -13.79 -17.49 1.69
CA ASP A 209 -13.69 -18.82 1.08
C ASP A 209 -15.10 -19.38 0.85
N ASN A 210 -15.37 -19.84 -0.37
CA ASN A 210 -16.62 -20.54 -0.69
C ASN A 210 -16.34 -22.04 -0.81
N ASP A 211 -17.39 -22.87 -0.66
CA ASP A 211 -17.30 -24.33 -0.81
C ASP A 211 -16.62 -24.71 -2.13
N GLY A 212 -15.34 -25.10 -2.05
CA GLY A 212 -14.52 -25.57 -3.17
C GLY A 212 -13.47 -24.60 -3.71
N GLU A 213 -13.39 -23.35 -3.23
CA GLU A 213 -12.41 -22.36 -3.71
C GLU A 213 -11.78 -21.56 -2.56
N GLU A 214 -10.58 -21.98 -2.15
CA GLU A 214 -9.78 -21.29 -1.13
C GLU A 214 -9.25 -19.94 -1.66
N MET A 215 -9.21 -18.95 -0.76
CA MET A 215 -8.61 -17.66 -1.01
C MET A 215 -7.08 -17.79 -1.14
N THR A 216 -6.54 -17.39 -2.29
CA THR A 216 -5.09 -17.31 -2.46
C THR A 216 -4.61 -15.87 -2.29
N PHE A 217 -3.38 -15.73 -1.78
CA PHE A 217 -2.77 -14.44 -1.49
C PHE A 217 -1.45 -14.31 -2.23
N GLU A 218 -1.23 -13.15 -2.83
CA GLU A 218 -0.01 -12.83 -3.55
C GLU A 218 0.60 -11.54 -3.01
N GLU A 219 1.82 -11.63 -2.47
CA GLU A 219 2.55 -10.46 -1.97
C GLU A 219 3.21 -9.68 -3.10
N ILE A 220 2.91 -8.37 -3.13
CA ILE A 220 3.41 -7.42 -4.10
C ILE A 220 4.35 -6.44 -3.40
N GLY A 221 5.65 -6.61 -3.66
CA GLY A 221 6.71 -5.76 -3.15
C GLY A 221 8.04 -6.48 -2.96
N HIS A 222 9.02 -5.82 -2.36
CA HIS A 222 10.36 -6.39 -2.15
C HIS A 222 10.43 -7.31 -0.92
N GLY A 223 10.83 -8.57 -1.09
CA GLY A 223 10.95 -9.55 -0.01
C GLY A 223 9.60 -10.20 0.34
N GLU A 224 9.52 -10.90 1.48
CA GLU A 224 8.43 -11.87 1.77
C GLU A 224 7.80 -11.72 3.16
N VAL A 225 7.86 -10.52 3.72
CA VAL A 225 7.38 -10.18 5.08
C VAL A 225 5.89 -10.50 5.25
N LEU A 226 5.01 -10.10 4.31
CA LEU A 226 3.57 -10.34 4.45
C LEU A 226 3.24 -11.83 4.26
N THR A 227 3.89 -12.50 3.32
CA THR A 227 3.78 -13.95 3.09
C THR A 227 4.22 -14.73 4.32
N LYS A 228 5.31 -14.30 4.99
CA LYS A 228 5.76 -14.88 6.26
C LYS A 228 4.71 -14.70 7.35
N MET A 229 4.16 -13.49 7.51
CA MET A 229 3.11 -13.22 8.50
C MET A 229 1.84 -14.03 8.24
N LEU A 230 1.42 -14.15 6.98
CA LEU A 230 0.25 -14.91 6.55
C LEU A 230 0.28 -16.36 7.05
N ARG A 231 1.45 -17.03 7.02
CA ARG A 231 1.61 -18.41 7.51
C ARG A 231 1.32 -18.59 9.00
N HIS A 232 1.26 -17.50 9.76
CA HIS A 232 0.99 -17.51 11.20
C HIS A 232 -0.42 -17.03 11.54
N ILE A 233 -1.26 -16.71 10.54
CA ILE A 233 -2.63 -16.26 10.75
C ILE A 233 -3.56 -17.45 10.45
N PRO A 234 -4.27 -17.99 11.46
CA PRO A 234 -5.23 -19.06 11.24
C PRO A 234 -6.51 -18.49 10.63
N LYS A 235 -7.19 -19.31 9.81
CA LYS A 235 -8.56 -19.03 9.40
C LYS A 235 -9.46 -18.97 10.64
N ASP A 236 -10.23 -17.90 10.76
CA ASP A 236 -11.24 -17.77 11.82
C ASP A 236 -12.61 -18.10 11.23
N THR A 237 -13.17 -19.23 11.67
CA THR A 237 -14.46 -19.75 11.19
C THR A 237 -15.66 -19.14 11.90
N GLY A 238 -15.45 -18.27 12.89
CA GLY A 238 -16.49 -17.59 13.66
C GLY A 238 -16.72 -16.12 13.26
N LEU A 239 -15.92 -15.58 12.33
CA LEU A 239 -16.11 -14.22 11.82
C LEU A 239 -17.41 -14.12 11.02
N VAL A 240 -18.33 -13.30 11.49
CA VAL A 240 -19.52 -12.90 10.72
C VAL A 240 -19.13 -11.78 9.76
N ILE A 241 -19.31 -12.03 8.47
CA ILE A 241 -19.15 -11.02 7.41
C ILE A 241 -20.45 -10.20 7.36
N ASP A 242 -20.32 -8.87 7.44
CA ASP A 242 -21.45 -7.96 7.19
C ASP A 242 -21.36 -7.46 5.75
N ASP A 243 -21.99 -8.18 4.84
CA ASP A 243 -21.96 -7.94 3.38
C ASP A 243 -22.52 -6.57 2.95
N ARG A 244 -23.17 -5.82 3.86
CA ARG A 244 -23.81 -4.54 3.51
C ARG A 244 -22.81 -3.49 3.04
N ALA A 245 -21.63 -3.42 3.66
CA ALA A 245 -20.57 -2.50 3.25
C ALA A 245 -19.91 -2.94 1.92
N GLU A 246 -19.88 -4.25 1.65
CA GLU A 246 -19.30 -4.78 0.40
C GLU A 246 -20.20 -4.52 -0.80
N ASN A 247 -21.51 -4.71 -0.66
CA ASN A 247 -22.45 -4.59 -1.78
C ASN A 247 -22.57 -3.14 -2.31
N GLU A 248 -22.26 -2.15 -1.48
CA GLU A 248 -22.17 -0.73 -1.87
C GLU A 248 -20.83 -0.39 -2.56
N SER A 249 -19.78 -1.16 -2.29
CA SER A 249 -18.44 -0.99 -2.86
C SER A 249 -18.19 -1.79 -4.14
N ARG A 250 -18.99 -2.83 -4.40
CA ARG A 250 -18.78 -3.76 -5.52
C ARG A 250 -19.42 -3.21 -6.81
N PRO A 251 -18.64 -2.88 -7.85
CA PRO A 251 -19.23 -2.47 -9.12
C PRO A 251 -20.03 -3.64 -9.75
N ALA A 252 -21.10 -3.30 -10.48
CA ALA A 252 -21.93 -4.28 -11.19
C ALA A 252 -21.07 -5.14 -12.16
N PRO A 253 -21.41 -6.44 -12.37
CA PRO A 253 -20.55 -7.36 -13.09
C PRO A 253 -20.29 -6.93 -14.55
N ALA A 254 -19.01 -6.90 -14.91
CA ALA A 254 -18.37 -6.99 -16.24
C ALA A 254 -18.83 -6.08 -17.42
N ALA A 255 -20.01 -5.47 -17.41
CA ALA A 255 -20.53 -4.78 -18.60
C ALA A 255 -19.90 -3.39 -18.88
N ARG A 256 -19.22 -2.79 -17.89
CA ARG A 256 -18.63 -1.44 -18.03
C ARG A 256 -17.11 -1.42 -18.25
N VAL A 257 -16.42 -2.55 -18.11
CA VAL A 257 -14.96 -2.58 -18.15
C VAL A 257 -14.42 -2.55 -19.59
N GLN A 258 -15.12 -3.19 -20.54
CA GLN A 258 -14.72 -3.07 -21.96
C GLN A 258 -14.82 -1.61 -22.43
N GLN A 259 -15.87 -0.90 -22.01
CA GLN A 259 -16.09 0.50 -22.37
C GLN A 259 -15.16 1.49 -21.63
N ALA A 260 -14.51 1.08 -20.53
CA ALA A 260 -13.54 1.90 -19.79
C ALA A 260 -12.09 1.66 -20.22
N LEU A 261 -11.76 0.43 -20.65
CA LEU A 261 -10.48 0.12 -21.30
C LEU A 261 -10.39 0.74 -22.70
N ASP A 262 -11.51 0.86 -23.41
CA ASP A 262 -11.58 1.54 -24.71
C ASP A 262 -11.55 3.08 -24.60
N ASN A 263 -11.77 3.65 -23.40
CA ASN A 263 -11.91 5.11 -23.20
C ASN A 263 -10.81 5.77 -22.36
N ARG A 264 -9.64 5.14 -22.18
CA ARG A 264 -8.46 5.80 -21.59
C ARG A 264 -7.19 5.57 -22.41
N ALA A 265 -7.17 6.19 -23.57
CA ALA A 265 -6.06 7.05 -23.96
C ALA A 265 -6.70 8.33 -24.52
N PRO A 266 -6.35 9.55 -24.08
CA PRO A 266 -6.51 10.67 -24.99
C PRO A 266 -5.74 10.30 -26.27
N PRO A 267 -6.34 10.44 -27.47
CA PRO A 267 -5.70 10.11 -28.75
C PRO A 267 -4.26 10.65 -28.88
N ALA A 268 -3.96 11.73 -28.16
CA ALA A 268 -2.68 12.42 -28.11
C ALA A 268 -1.47 11.58 -27.64
N VAL A 269 -1.57 10.64 -26.69
CA VAL A 269 -0.33 10.00 -26.14
C VAL A 269 0.30 8.99 -27.09
N ASN A 270 -0.53 8.21 -27.80
CA ASN A 270 -0.07 7.30 -28.84
C ASN A 270 0.51 8.09 -30.01
N GLU A 271 -0.14 9.21 -30.38
CA GLU A 271 0.37 10.13 -31.40
C GLU A 271 1.74 10.73 -31.00
N ILE A 272 1.93 11.11 -29.74
CA ILE A 272 3.21 11.60 -29.22
C ILE A 272 4.30 10.54 -29.34
N VAL A 273 4.03 9.30 -28.92
CA VAL A 273 4.99 8.19 -29.01
C VAL A 273 5.32 7.86 -30.46
N SER A 274 4.30 7.77 -31.33
CA SER A 274 4.50 7.53 -32.76
C SER A 274 5.28 8.65 -33.43
N ALA A 275 4.98 9.91 -33.12
CA ALA A 275 5.69 11.07 -33.67
C ALA A 275 7.15 11.11 -33.22
N TRP A 276 7.43 10.75 -31.96
CA TRP A 276 8.80 10.61 -31.46
C TRP A 276 9.55 9.52 -32.22
N ASN A 277 9.01 8.30 -32.27
CA ASN A 277 9.66 7.15 -32.89
C ASN A 277 9.87 7.33 -34.39
N ALA A 278 8.98 8.08 -35.07
CA ALA A 278 9.14 8.43 -36.48
C ALA A 278 10.32 9.38 -36.73
N LYS A 279 10.73 10.17 -35.73
CA LYS A 279 11.73 11.23 -35.89
C LYS A 279 13.08 10.91 -35.24
N TYR A 280 13.09 10.10 -34.19
CA TYR A 280 14.25 9.86 -33.34
C TYR A 280 14.49 8.36 -33.16
N PRO A 281 15.50 7.78 -33.83
CA PRO A 281 15.81 6.37 -33.67
C PRO A 281 16.42 6.06 -32.29
N ILE A 282 16.48 4.77 -31.94
CA ILE A 282 17.26 4.29 -30.81
C ILE A 282 18.72 4.75 -30.97
N GLY A 283 19.32 5.28 -29.90
CA GLY A 283 20.64 5.89 -29.93
C GLY A 283 20.62 7.42 -30.05
N THR A 284 19.43 8.04 -30.09
CA THR A 284 19.31 9.50 -30.09
C THR A 284 19.85 10.07 -28.78
N LYS A 285 20.69 11.11 -28.90
CA LYS A 285 21.21 11.85 -27.75
C LYS A 285 20.19 12.88 -27.29
N VAL A 286 19.98 12.96 -25.98
CA VAL A 286 18.97 13.81 -25.35
C VAL A 286 19.50 14.44 -24.07
N ARG A 287 18.91 15.58 -23.69
CA ARG A 287 19.13 16.23 -22.39
C ARG A 287 17.84 16.22 -21.57
N CYS A 288 17.95 15.97 -20.27
CA CYS A 288 16.84 16.11 -19.35
C CYS A 288 16.57 17.59 -19.02
N THR A 289 15.30 18.01 -18.99
CA THR A 289 14.90 19.39 -18.68
C THR A 289 14.73 19.66 -17.19
N LEU A 290 14.58 18.61 -16.37
CA LEU A 290 14.33 18.72 -14.94
C LEU A 290 15.60 18.61 -14.08
N HIS A 291 16.64 17.97 -14.60
CA HIS A 291 17.85 17.64 -13.86
C HIS A 291 19.09 17.78 -14.75
N ASP A 292 20.20 18.25 -14.16
CA ASP A 292 21.52 18.35 -14.80
C ASP A 292 22.15 16.95 -14.93
N TYR A 293 21.59 16.13 -15.81
CA TYR A 293 22.25 14.93 -16.30
C TYR A 293 23.21 15.30 -17.43
N ASP A 294 24.36 14.60 -17.48
CA ASP A 294 25.16 14.53 -18.70
C ASP A 294 24.30 14.04 -19.88
N GLU A 295 24.75 14.31 -21.11
CA GLU A 295 24.04 13.89 -22.31
C GLU A 295 23.68 12.39 -22.29
N LEU A 296 22.39 12.09 -22.35
CA LEU A 296 21.84 10.74 -22.27
C LEU A 296 21.61 10.19 -23.67
N GLU A 297 21.66 8.87 -23.83
CA GLU A 297 21.41 8.20 -25.11
C GLU A 297 20.22 7.24 -24.98
N THR A 298 19.26 7.30 -25.92
CA THR A 298 18.08 6.43 -25.90
C THR A 298 18.46 4.96 -26.12
N ARG A 299 17.89 4.05 -25.32
CA ARG A 299 18.11 2.59 -25.39
C ARG A 299 16.97 1.85 -26.10
N THR A 300 15.77 2.41 -26.08
CA THR A 300 14.56 1.82 -26.67
C THR A 300 13.85 2.84 -27.54
N GLU A 301 12.90 2.38 -28.34
CA GLU A 301 11.83 3.24 -28.82
C GLU A 301 11.05 3.81 -27.62
N ALA A 302 10.40 4.95 -27.83
CA ALA A 302 9.41 5.44 -26.88
C ALA A 302 8.20 4.49 -26.85
N ILE A 303 7.59 4.37 -25.69
CA ILE A 303 6.43 3.50 -25.44
C ILE A 303 5.40 4.24 -24.59
N VAL A 304 4.15 3.80 -24.66
CA VAL A 304 3.13 4.24 -23.69
C VAL A 304 3.20 3.31 -22.47
N LEU A 305 3.57 3.87 -21.32
CA LEU A 305 3.48 3.22 -20.02
C LEU A 305 2.15 3.57 -19.35
N PHE A 306 1.58 2.60 -18.63
CA PHE A 306 0.39 2.79 -17.81
C PHE A 306 -0.86 3.28 -18.58
N GLY A 307 -0.89 3.13 -19.91
CA GLY A 307 -1.98 3.57 -20.79
C GLY A 307 -2.06 5.08 -21.05
N HIS A 308 -1.26 5.90 -20.39
CA HIS A 308 -1.36 7.37 -20.49
C HIS A 308 -0.02 8.11 -20.47
N ARG A 309 1.12 7.43 -20.29
CA ARG A 309 2.42 8.08 -20.13
C ARG A 309 3.36 7.77 -21.27
N ALA A 310 3.78 8.78 -22.03
CA ALA A 310 4.77 8.64 -23.08
C ALA A 310 6.16 8.58 -22.45
N ALA A 311 6.86 7.45 -22.57
CA ALA A 311 8.09 7.19 -21.83
C ALA A 311 9.18 6.59 -22.70
N ILE A 312 10.44 6.81 -22.32
CA ILE A 312 11.61 6.28 -23.02
C ILE A 312 12.72 5.86 -22.04
N TYR A 313 13.45 4.78 -22.37
CA TYR A 313 14.54 4.28 -21.53
C TYR A 313 15.90 4.75 -22.08
N MET A 314 16.83 5.05 -21.18
CA MET A 314 18.19 5.50 -21.54
C MET A 314 19.24 4.42 -21.29
N LYS A 315 20.36 4.49 -22.02
CA LYS A 315 21.56 3.69 -21.74
C LYS A 315 22.14 4.08 -20.38
N GLY A 316 22.57 3.08 -19.61
CA GLY A 316 23.19 3.30 -18.29
C GLY A 316 22.21 3.70 -17.17
N TYR A 317 20.91 3.84 -17.44
CA TYR A 317 19.91 4.22 -16.44
C TYR A 317 18.88 3.11 -16.19
N ASN A 318 18.66 2.78 -14.92
CA ASN A 318 17.69 1.76 -14.49
C ASN A 318 16.33 2.37 -14.17
N GLY A 319 15.76 3.05 -15.17
CA GLY A 319 14.45 3.73 -15.09
C GLY A 319 14.02 4.26 -16.45
N TYR A 320 12.86 4.90 -16.49
CA TYR A 320 12.34 5.58 -17.69
C TYR A 320 12.32 7.10 -17.45
N PHE A 321 12.33 7.86 -18.53
CA PHE A 321 12.06 9.29 -18.55
C PHE A 321 10.71 9.53 -19.21
N ASP A 322 10.00 10.55 -18.76
CA ASP A 322 8.85 11.06 -19.51
C ASP A 322 9.35 11.74 -20.79
N LEU A 323 8.64 11.56 -21.90
CA LEU A 323 9.02 12.17 -23.18
C LEU A 323 9.01 13.71 -23.11
N ASN A 324 8.21 14.32 -22.23
CA ASN A 324 8.19 15.77 -22.03
C ASN A 324 9.40 16.29 -21.22
N GLU A 325 10.13 15.39 -20.57
CA GLU A 325 11.29 15.72 -19.72
C GLU A 325 12.61 15.61 -20.48
N VAL A 326 12.58 15.21 -21.76
CA VAL A 326 13.77 14.96 -22.57
C VAL A 326 13.71 15.71 -23.89
N VAL A 327 14.80 16.39 -24.23
CA VAL A 327 14.93 17.14 -25.47
C VAL A 327 16.09 16.57 -26.27
N PRO A 328 15.89 16.16 -27.53
CA PRO A 328 16.97 15.72 -28.41
C PRO A 328 18.04 16.80 -28.54
N THR A 329 19.29 16.44 -28.24
CA THR A 329 20.42 17.28 -28.55
C THR A 329 20.70 17.14 -30.05
N ARG A 330 20.94 18.27 -30.75
CA ARG A 330 21.26 18.20 -32.18
C ARG A 330 22.56 17.41 -32.34
N ALA A 331 22.57 16.47 -33.29
CA ALA A 331 23.80 15.87 -33.79
C ALA A 331 24.69 16.94 -34.45
#